data_AF-X8CTC4-F1
#
_entry.id   AF-X8CTC4-F1
#
_cell.length_a   1.000
_cell.length_b   1.000
_cell.length_c   1.000
_cell.angle_alpha   90.00
_cell.angle_beta   90.00
_cell.angle_gamma   90.00
#
_symmetry.space_group_name_H-M   'P 1'
#
loop_
_entity.id
_entity.type
_entity.pdbx_description
1 polymer ?
#
loop_
_entity_poly.entity_id
_entity_poly.type
_entity_poly.pdbx_seq_one_letter_code
_entity_poly.pdbx_strand_id
1 'polypeptide(L)' 'MSAMHHGAVMEGSWGSADKGAVNVADGEAALALLRAELQPGDVVLVKASNAAGLGALADALVSQGSQGGARP' A
#
# COMPACT_ATOMS: atom_id res chain seq x y z
N MET A 1 18.15 -6.96 4.07
CA MET A 1 16.71 -7.16 4.36
C MET A 1 16.43 -6.56 5.73
N SER A 2 15.46 -5.66 5.89
CA SER A 2 15.29 -4.89 7.13
C SER A 2 14.56 -5.69 8.22
N ALA A 3 14.75 -5.32 9.50
CA ALA A 3 14.04 -5.93 10.62
C ALA A 3 12.52 -5.81 10.50
N MET A 4 12.02 -4.68 9.97
CA MET A 4 10.59 -4.48 9.69
C MET A 4 10.06 -5.48 8.66
N HIS A 5 10.79 -5.70 7.55
CA HIS A 5 10.36 -6.66 6.55
C HIS A 5 10.35 -8.09 7.11
N HIS A 6 11.38 -8.45 7.88
CA HIS A 6 11.44 -9.78 8.49
C HIS A 6 10.27 -10.01 9.46
N GLY A 7 9.94 -9.02 10.30
CA GLY A 7 8.75 -9.09 11.16
C GLY A 7 7.46 -9.23 10.36
N ALA A 8 7.27 -8.42 9.32
CA ALA A 8 6.09 -8.48 8.47
C ALA A 8 5.92 -9.83 7.75
N VAL A 9 7.01 -10.46 7.33
CA VAL A 9 6.97 -11.82 6.74
C VAL A 9 6.52 -12.85 7.78
N MET A 10 7.00 -12.76 9.02
CA MET A 10 6.66 -13.71 10.09
C MET A 10 5.18 -13.64 10.52
N GLU A 11 4.55 -12.47 10.44
CA GLU A 11 3.12 -12.33 10.74
C GLU A 11 2.21 -12.94 9.65
N GLY A 12 2.74 -13.14 8.44
CA GLY A 12 2.01 -13.67 7.29
C GLY A 12 1.01 -12.66 6.68
N SER A 13 0.48 -12.99 5.50
CA SER A 13 -0.66 -12.24 4.92
C SER A 13 -1.98 -12.82 5.41
N TRP A 14 -2.95 -11.93 5.65
CA TRP A 14 -4.32 -12.30 5.97
C TRP A 14 -5.18 -12.05 4.73
N GLY A 15 -5.72 -13.11 4.10
CA GLY A 15 -6.67 -13.00 2.99
C GLY A 15 -6.12 -13.30 1.57
N SER A 16 -6.99 -13.06 0.57
CA SER A 16 -6.95 -13.51 -0.84
C SER A 16 -5.73 -13.11 -1.70
N ALA A 17 -4.75 -12.37 -1.16
CA ALA A 17 -3.57 -11.98 -1.94
C ALA A 17 -2.47 -13.02 -1.82
N ASP A 18 -2.03 -13.57 -2.96
CA ASP A 18 -0.91 -14.52 -3.08
C ASP A 18 0.44 -13.93 -2.60
N LYS A 19 0.48 -12.61 -2.36
CA LYS A 19 1.69 -11.85 -2.00
C LYS A 19 1.65 -11.46 -0.52
N GLY A 20 2.66 -11.91 0.23
CA GLY A 20 2.95 -11.48 1.60
C GLY A 20 3.61 -10.11 1.66
N ALA A 21 4.53 -9.90 2.61
CA ALA A 21 5.29 -8.65 2.67
C ALA A 21 6.18 -8.47 1.43
N VAL A 22 6.12 -7.29 0.79
CA VAL A 22 6.91 -6.93 -0.39
C VAL A 22 7.78 -5.72 -0.07
N ASN A 23 9.08 -5.79 -0.38
CA ASN A 23 9.94 -4.60 -0.38
C ASN A 23 9.89 -3.93 -1.74
N VAL A 24 9.80 -2.61 -1.76
CA VAL A 24 9.87 -1.78 -2.95
C VAL A 24 10.97 -0.73 -2.78
N ALA A 25 11.49 -0.20 -3.89
CA ALA A 25 12.62 0.73 -3.87
C ALA A 25 12.26 2.08 -3.23
N ASP A 26 11.07 2.60 -3.53
CA ASP A 26 10.60 3.92 -3.09
C ASP A 26 9.06 4.02 -3.14
N GLY A 27 8.53 5.23 -2.89
CA GLY A 27 7.09 5.52 -2.91
C GLY A 27 6.45 5.40 -4.30
N GLU A 28 7.18 5.68 -5.37
CA GLU A 28 6.65 5.55 -6.74
C GLU A 28 6.49 4.08 -7.12
N ALA A 29 7.49 3.24 -6.77
CA ALA A 29 7.39 1.79 -6.92
C ALA A 29 6.24 1.21 -6.08
N ALA A 30 6.02 1.73 -4.87
CA ALA A 30 4.86 1.36 -4.04
C ALA A 30 3.53 1.72 -4.73
N LEU A 31 3.42 2.94 -5.26
CA LEU A 31 2.21 3.41 -5.95
C LEU A 31 1.90 2.57 -7.18
N ALA A 32 2.91 2.26 -8.00
CA ALA A 32 2.77 1.43 -9.18
C ALA A 32 2.26 0.02 -8.84
N LEU A 33 2.83 -0.59 -7.80
CA LEU A 33 2.37 -1.89 -7.30
C LEU A 33 0.91 -1.82 -6.84
N LEU A 34 0.57 -0.85 -5.99
CA LEU A 34 -0.79 -0.73 -5.45
C LEU A 34 -1.83 -0.48 -6.54
N ARG A 35 -1.51 0.32 -7.56
CA ARG A 35 -2.41 0.54 -8.72
C ARG A 35 -2.67 -0.73 -9.54
N ALA A 36 -1.71 -1.65 -9.59
CA ALA A 36 -1.86 -2.91 -10.32
C ALA A 36 -2.72 -3.93 -9.56
N GLU A 37 -2.72 -3.86 -8.22
CA GLU A 37 -3.32 -4.88 -7.36
C GLU A 37 -4.70 -4.47 -6.81
N LEU A 38 -4.89 -3.20 -6.45
CA LEU A 38 -6.10 -2.75 -5.78
C LEU A 38 -7.33 -2.79 -6.69
N GLN A 39 -8.45 -3.22 -6.12
CA GLN A 39 -9.77 -3.22 -6.74
C GLN A 39 -10.73 -2.23 -6.04
N PRO A 40 -11.82 -1.83 -6.72
CA PRO A 40 -12.84 -1.01 -6.09
C PRO A 40 -13.40 -1.68 -4.81
N GLY A 41 -13.41 -0.93 -3.70
CA GLY A 41 -13.86 -1.41 -2.40
C GLY A 41 -12.75 -1.88 -1.46
N ASP A 42 -11.52 -2.01 -1.95
CA ASP A 42 -10.37 -2.33 -1.10
C ASP A 42 -10.06 -1.20 -0.12
N VAL A 43 -9.57 -1.58 1.06
CA VAL A 43 -9.16 -0.65 2.13
C VAL A 43 -7.66 -0.74 2.32
N VAL A 44 -6.97 0.40 2.17
CA VAL A 44 -5.52 0.50 2.34
C VAL A 44 -5.19 1.28 3.61
N LEU A 45 -4.44 0.65 4.52
CA LEU A 45 -3.84 1.33 5.67
C LEU A 45 -2.41 1.76 5.32
N VAL A 46 -2.19 3.06 5.16
CA VAL A 46 -0.83 3.62 4.99
C VAL A 46 -0.29 4.04 6.34
N LYS A 47 0.80 3.41 6.78
CA LYS A 47 1.57 3.87 7.93
C LYS A 47 2.83 4.59 7.46
N ALA A 48 2.82 5.91 7.60
CA ALA A 48 3.98 6.76 7.32
C ALA A 48 4.51 7.36 8.63
N SER A 49 5.83 7.36 8.80
CA SER A 49 6.47 8.38 9.64
C SER A 49 6.91 9.53 8.74
N ASN A 50 6.95 10.76 9.26
CA ASN A 50 7.32 11.94 8.47
C ASN A 50 8.67 11.79 7.75
N ALA A 51 9.61 11.05 8.34
CA ALA A 51 10.92 10.79 7.75
C ALA A 51 10.90 9.86 6.52
N ALA A 52 9.85 9.04 6.36
CA ALA A 52 9.75 8.08 5.26
C ALA A 52 9.10 8.65 3.99
N GLY A 53 8.57 9.89 4.02
CA GLY A 53 8.03 10.56 2.83
C GLY A 53 6.75 9.95 2.24
N LEU A 54 6.12 8.99 2.91
CA LEU A 54 4.94 8.27 2.41
C LEU A 54 3.62 9.07 2.44
N GLY A 55 3.64 10.33 2.90
CA GLY A 55 2.47 11.21 2.85
C GLY A 55 1.99 11.45 1.41
N ALA A 56 2.92 11.73 0.50
CA ALA A 56 2.61 11.92 -0.92
C ALA A 56 2.01 10.66 -1.57
N LEU A 57 2.43 9.47 -1.14
CA LEU A 57 1.83 8.21 -1.58
C LEU A 57 0.37 8.11 -1.15
N ALA A 58 0.06 8.44 0.11
CA ALA A 58 -1.31 8.44 0.62
C ALA A 58 -2.20 9.42 -0.16
N ASP A 59 -1.71 10.64 -0.40
CA ASP A 59 -2.44 11.66 -1.17
C ASP A 59 -2.75 11.17 -2.60
N ALA A 60 -1.77 10.53 -3.25
CA ALA A 60 -1.94 9.96 -4.59
C ALA A 60 -3.01 8.85 -4.62
N LEU A 61 -3.05 7.97 -3.63
CA LEU A 61 -4.07 6.91 -3.53
C LEU A 61 -5.47 7.48 -3.32
N VAL A 62 -5.61 8.50 -2.47
CA VAL A 62 -6.90 9.17 -2.20
C VAL A 62 -7.42 9.89 -3.45
N SER A 63 -6.54 10.57 -4.19
CA SER A 63 -6.90 11.25 -5.45
C SER A 63 -7.36 10.29 -6.55
N GLN A 64 -6.93 9.03 -6.51
CA GLN A 64 -7.43 7.98 -7.42
C GLN A 64 -8.80 7.45 -6.95
N GLY A 65 -8.97 7.21 -5.64
CA GLY A 65 -10.23 6.71 -5.08
C GLY A 65 -11.42 7.67 -5.32
N SER A 66 -11.18 8.98 -5.33
CA SER A 66 -12.22 9.98 -5.63
C SER A 66 -12.69 9.97 -7.09
N GLN A 67 -11.94 9.36 -8.02
CA GLN A 67 -12.33 9.25 -9.43
C GLN A 67 -13.20 8.00 -9.72
N GLY A 68 -13.19 6.99 -8.84
CA GLY A 68 -13.92 5.72 -9.03
C GLY A 68 -15.11 5.49 -8.11
N GLY A 69 -15.33 6.34 -7.10
CA GLY A 69 -16.35 6.12 -6.06
C GLY A 69 -17.48 7.15 -6.09
N ALA A 70 -18.54 6.89 -6.86
CA ALA A 70 -19.85 7.40 -6.47
C ALA A 70 -20.28 6.60 -5.23
N ARG A 71 -20.24 7.22 -4.05
CA ARG A 71 -20.90 6.64 -2.87
C ARG A 71 -22.42 6.71 -3.09
N PRO A 72 -23.19 5.63 -2.87
CA PRO A 72 -24.63 5.75 -2.72
C PRO A 72 -24.99 6.60 -1.49
#